data_AF-A0A0P6WKS0-F1
#
_entry.id   AF-A0A0P6WKS0-F1
#
_cell.length_a   1.000
_cell.length_b   1.000
_cell.length_c   1.000
_cell.angle_alpha   90.00
_cell.angle_beta   90.00
_cell.angle_gamma   90.00
#
_symmetry.space_group_name_H-M   'P 1'
#
loop_
_entity.id
_entity.type
_entity.pdbx_description
1 polymer ?
#
loop_
_entity_poly.entity_id
_entity_poly.type
_entity_poly.pdbx_seq_one_letter_code
_entity_poly.pdbx_strand_id
1 'polypeptide(L)'
;MGRLFKQKWLLLKINHKRSEMVSMGVNLGLCAEETIKCSQQLDQLLNDYEKCINNSESQSLHESSSELGQYIKSLLKRTAS
;
A
#
# COMPACT_ATOMS: atom_id res chain seq x y z
N MET A 1 -10.29 -9.65 -20.63
CA MET A 1 -11.47 -9.47 -19.73
C MET A 1 -11.12 -9.60 -18.25
N GLY A 2 -10.51 -10.69 -17.75
CA GLY A 2 -10.34 -10.92 -16.30
C GLY A 2 -9.54 -9.89 -15.48
N ARG A 3 -8.55 -9.22 -16.07
CA ARG A 3 -7.66 -8.28 -15.34
C ARG A 3 -8.40 -7.02 -14.84
N LEU A 4 -9.22 -6.39 -15.69
CA LEU A 4 -10.00 -5.19 -15.32
C LEU A 4 -11.00 -5.49 -14.21
N PHE A 5 -11.64 -6.66 -14.26
CA PHE A 5 -12.53 -7.11 -13.18
C PHE A 5 -11.77 -7.34 -11.88
N LYS A 6 -10.58 -7.95 -11.92
CA LYS A 6 -9.72 -8.12 -10.74
C LYS A 6 -9.31 -6.77 -10.14
N GLN A 7 -8.91 -5.81 -10.98
CA GLN A 7 -8.55 -4.47 -10.54
C GLN A 7 -9.73 -3.74 -9.86
N LYS A 8 -10.91 -3.74 -10.48
CA LYS A 8 -12.12 -3.14 -9.89
C LYS A 8 -12.52 -3.81 -8.58
N TRP A 9 -12.42 -5.13 -8.52
CA TRP A 9 -12.73 -5.88 -7.30
C TRP A 9 -11.76 -5.55 -6.16
N LEU A 10 -10.46 -5.45 -6.46
CA LEU A 10 -9.45 -5.04 -5.48
C LEU A 10 -9.73 -3.63 -4.94
N LEU A 11 -10.06 -2.67 -5.81
CA LEU A 11 -10.44 -1.31 -5.40
C LEU A 11 -11.65 -1.28 -4.47
N LEU A 12 -12.70 -2.04 -4.79
CA LEU A 12 -13.88 -2.15 -3.92
C LEU A 12 -13.49 -2.70 -2.54
N LYS A 13 -12.65 -3.74 -2.51
CA LYS A 13 -12.23 -4.38 -1.26
C LYS A 13 -11.32 -3.48 -0.42
N ILE A 14 -10.42 -2.73 -1.06
CA ILE A 14 -9.59 -1.70 -0.42
C ILE A 14 -10.46 -0.64 0.24
N ASN A 15 -11.44 -0.09 -0.49
CA ASN A 15 -12.32 0.96 0.06
C ASN A 15 -13.15 0.46 1.24
N HIS A 16 -13.67 -0.76 1.15
CA HIS A 16 -14.39 -1.38 2.24
C HIS A 16 -13.48 -1.56 3.47
N LYS A 17 -12.29 -2.15 3.29
CA LYS A 17 -11.34 -2.41 4.39
C LYS A 17 -10.80 -1.11 5.01
N ARG A 18 -10.61 -0.05 4.22
CA ARG A 18 -10.28 1.30 4.75
C ARG A 18 -11.36 1.81 5.70
N SER A 19 -12.62 1.69 5.31
CA SER A 19 -13.75 2.14 6.12
C SER A 19 -13.85 1.34 7.42
N GLU A 20 -13.61 0.03 7.34
CA GLU A 20 -13.53 -0.87 8.51
C GLU A 20 -12.40 -0.45 9.45
N MET A 21 -11.19 -0.22 8.93
CA MET A 21 -10.03 0.22 9.73
C MET A 21 -10.28 1.55 10.43
N VAL A 22 -10.89 2.53 9.74
CA VAL A 22 -11.24 3.83 10.34
C VAL A 22 -12.24 3.63 11.47
N SER A 23 -13.30 2.84 11.25
CA SER A 23 -14.29 2.53 12.28
C SER A 23 -13.64 1.88 13.50
N MET A 24 -12.77 0.89 13.30
CA MET A 24 -12.04 0.24 14.40
C MET A 24 -11.03 1.16 15.09
N GLY A 25 -10.34 2.01 14.34
CA GLY A 25 -9.43 3.01 14.90
C GLY A 25 -10.14 4.02 15.78
N VAL A 26 -11.38 4.39 15.44
CA VAL A 26 -12.23 5.27 16.26
C VAL A 26 -12.78 4.53 17.48
N ASN A 27 -13.22 3.28 17.34
CA ASN A 27 -13.90 2.55 18.41
C ASN A 27 -12.95 1.86 19.41
N LEU A 28 -11.85 1.28 18.91
CA LEU A 28 -10.91 0.46 19.67
C LEU A 28 -9.55 1.14 19.87
N GLY A 29 -9.25 2.16 19.06
CA GLY A 29 -7.94 2.80 18.99
C GLY A 29 -7.02 2.17 17.94
N LEU A 30 -6.01 2.92 17.52
CA LEU A 30 -5.08 2.50 16.46
C LEU A 30 -4.10 1.40 16.91
N CYS A 31 -3.81 1.32 18.21
CA CYS A 31 -2.91 0.31 18.78
C CYS A 31 -3.64 -0.98 19.17
N ALA A 32 -4.96 -1.05 18.99
CA ALA A 32 -5.71 -2.28 19.24
C ALA A 32 -5.27 -3.36 18.24
N GLU A 33 -5.11 -4.59 18.71
CA GLU A 33 -4.67 -5.72 17.89
C GLU A 33 -5.52 -5.88 16.63
N GLU A 34 -6.83 -5.70 16.75
CA GLU A 34 -7.78 -5.81 15.65
C GLU A 34 -7.60 -4.70 14.61
N THR A 35 -7.33 -3.46 15.04
CA THR A 35 -7.03 -2.35 14.15
C THR A 35 -5.69 -2.55 13.43
N ILE A 36 -4.69 -3.11 14.13
CA ILE A 36 -3.39 -3.47 13.55
C ILE A 36 -3.54 -4.61 12.52
N LYS A 37 -4.30 -5.65 12.83
CA LYS A 37 -4.59 -6.72 11.85
C LYS A 37 -5.31 -6.16 10.63
N CYS A 38 -6.26 -5.25 10.84
CA CYS A 38 -6.97 -4.61 9.75
C CYS A 38 -6.05 -3.76 8.86
N SER A 39 -5.08 -3.04 9.46
CA SER A 39 -4.12 -2.26 8.69
C SER A 39 -3.19 -3.15 7.86
N GLN A 40 -2.74 -4.28 8.42
CA GLN A 40 -1.94 -5.28 7.70
C GLN A 40 -2.72 -5.90 6.52
N GLN A 41 -4.00 -6.23 6.73
CA GLN A 41 -4.86 -6.75 5.65
C GLN A 41 -5.08 -5.70 4.55
N LEU A 42 -5.26 -4.44 4.93
CA LEU A 42 -5.41 -3.35 3.98
C LEU A 42 -4.12 -3.16 3.16
N ASP A 43 -2.96 -3.21 3.80
CA ASP A 43 -1.66 -3.13 3.14
C ASP A 43 -1.49 -4.24 2.11
N GLN A 44 -1.84 -5.48 2.47
CA GLN A 44 -1.82 -6.60 1.53
C GLN A 44 -2.71 -6.36 0.30
N LEU A 45 -3.91 -5.81 0.48
CA LEU A 45 -4.81 -5.49 -0.63
C LEU A 45 -4.24 -4.39 -1.54
N LEU A 46 -3.57 -3.39 -0.96
CA LEU A 46 -2.87 -2.34 -1.71
C LEU A 46 -1.72 -2.92 -2.52
N ASN A 47 -0.89 -3.77 -1.91
CA ASN A 47 0.21 -4.45 -2.57
C ASN A 47 -0.28 -5.36 -3.73
N ASP A 48 -1.40 -6.06 -3.55
CA ASP A 48 -1.99 -6.91 -4.60
C ASP A 48 -2.56 -6.07 -5.76
N TYR A 49 -3.12 -4.90 -5.44
CA TYR A 49 -3.59 -3.94 -6.44
C TYR A 49 -2.43 -3.36 -7.25
N GLU A 50 -1.36 -2.94 -6.59
CA GLU A 50 -0.13 -2.48 -7.25
C GLU A 50 0.46 -3.58 -8.14
N LYS A 51 0.61 -4.81 -7.64
CA LYS A 51 1.08 -5.94 -8.48
C LYS A 51 0.19 -6.19 -9.69
N CYS A 52 -1.12 -5.96 -9.56
CA CYS A 52 -2.07 -6.11 -10.66
C CYS A 52 -1.91 -5.01 -11.71
N ILE A 53 -1.51 -3.80 -11.32
CA ILE A 53 -1.17 -2.69 -12.21
C ILE A 53 0.20 -2.90 -12.84
N ASN A 54 1.22 -3.23 -12.05
CA ASN A 54 2.62 -3.27 -12.47
C ASN A 54 2.90 -4.43 -13.43
N ASN A 55 2.15 -5.53 -13.36
CA ASN A 55 2.18 -6.58 -14.40
C ASN A 55 1.64 -6.13 -15.78
N SER A 56 1.24 -4.86 -15.94
CA SER A 56 0.87 -4.24 -17.21
C SER A 56 2.04 -3.50 -17.85
N GLU A 57 3.03 -3.11 -17.05
CA GLU A 57 4.19 -2.35 -17.47
C GLU A 57 5.43 -3.11 -16.96
N SER A 58 5.92 -4.02 -17.79
CA SER A 58 7.31 -4.46 -17.64
C SER A 58 8.19 -3.21 -17.72
N GLN A 59 8.67 -2.76 -16.56
CA GLN A 59 9.56 -1.62 -16.26
C GLN A 59 8.90 -0.42 -15.57
N SER A 60 9.44 -0.15 -14.38
CA SER A 60 9.33 1.06 -13.55
C SER A 60 8.05 1.26 -12.74
N LEU A 61 8.00 0.70 -11.52
CA LEU A 61 7.47 1.44 -10.38
C LEU A 61 8.43 1.26 -9.19
N HIS A 62 9.25 2.27 -8.86
CA HIS A 62 8.84 3.47 -8.13
C HIS A 62 8.44 3.03 -6.71
N GLU A 63 9.39 2.60 -5.87
CA GLU A 63 10.04 3.53 -4.92
C GLU A 63 9.29 4.86 -4.96
N SER A 64 8.31 4.97 -4.06
CA SER A 64 7.66 6.22 -3.68
C SER A 64 8.47 7.42 -4.18
N SER A 65 7.91 8.20 -5.13
CA SER A 65 8.36 9.58 -5.36
C SER A 65 8.00 10.39 -4.11
N SER A 66 8.69 10.04 -3.05
CA SER A 66 8.93 10.87 -1.92
C SER A 66 10.31 11.42 -2.22
N GLU A 67 10.44 12.74 -2.32
CA GLU A 67 11.74 13.43 -2.26
C GLU A 67 12.62 12.83 -1.14
N LEU A 68 12.00 12.32 -0.08
CA LEU A 68 12.63 11.58 1.00
C LEU A 68 13.37 10.32 0.54
N GLY A 69 12.80 9.51 -0.36
CA GLY A 69 13.45 8.29 -0.85
C GLY A 69 14.70 8.60 -1.68
N GLN A 70 14.63 9.65 -2.51
CA GLN A 70 15.79 10.16 -3.24
C GLN A 70 16.83 10.78 -2.30
N TYR A 71 16.37 11.51 -1.27
CA TYR A 71 17.23 12.12 -0.26
C TYR A 71 17.98 11.07 0.57
N ILE A 72 17.29 10.03 1.05
CA ILE A 72 17.89 8.91 1.80
C ILE A 72 18.98 8.22 0.95
N LYS A 73 18.71 7.96 -0.34
CA LYS A 73 19.73 7.42 -1.25
C LYS A 73 20.93 8.36 -1.41
N SER A 74 20.70 9.67 -1.46
CA SER A 74 21.78 10.66 -1.55
C SER A 74 22.65 10.71 -0.29
N LEU A 75 22.06 10.50 0.88
CA LEU A 75 22.78 10.45 2.16
C LEU A 75 23.63 9.19 2.26
N LEU A 76 23.06 8.02 1.97
CA LEU A 76 23.78 6.74 2.02
C LEU A 76 24.98 6.70 1.04
N LYS A 77 24.86 7.34 -0.13
CA LYS A 77 25.97 7.45 -1.09
C LYS A 77 27.13 8.32 -0.62
N ARG A 78 26.89 9.30 0.26
CA ARG A 78 27.94 10.22 0.77
C ARG A 78 28.72 9.62 1.94
N THR A 79 28.16 8.65 2.66
CA THR A 79 28.80 8.02 3.83
C THR A 79 29.83 6.95 3.45
N ALA A 80 29.94 6.57 2.17
CA ALA A 80 30.83 5.50 1.70
C ALA A 80 32.14 5.99 1.05
N SER A 81 32.60 7.22 1.35
CA SER A 81 33.92 7.74 0.91
C SER A 81 34.80 8.14 2.08
#